data_AF-A0A925UIN4-F1
#
_entry.id   AF-A0A925UIN4-F1
#
_cell.length_a   1.000
_cell.length_b   1.000
_cell.length_c   1.000
_cell.angle_alpha   90.00
_cell.angle_beta   90.00
_cell.angle_gamma   90.00
#
_symmetry.space_group_name_H-M   'P 1'
#
loop_
_entity.id
_entity.type
_entity.pdbx_description
1 polymer ?
#
loop_
_entity_poly.entity_id
_entity_poly.type
_entity_poly.pdbx_seq_one_letter_code
_entity_poly.pdbx_strand_id
1 'polypeptide(L)'
;MPVLYGIANCDTVKKARASLQAQSREARFHDFKKAGVPADRLDAWIAAVGWERLLNRKGTTWRQLDPASQTAVTDAVSAKRLMLAQPSVIKRPVVEWPAGAITVGFSEADFAAR
;
A
#
# COMPACT_ATOMS: atom_id res chain seq x y z
N MET A 1 -13.39 -6.53 10.17
CA MET A 1 -13.29 -5.14 9.68
C MET A 1 -12.01 -4.99 8.85
N PRO A 2 -12.07 -4.47 7.60
CA PRO A 2 -10.88 -4.19 6.79
C PRO A 2 -10.01 -3.07 7.37
N VAL A 3 -8.70 -3.15 7.13
CA VAL A 3 -7.73 -2.10 7.49
C VAL A 3 -7.07 -1.56 6.22
N LEU A 4 -7.16 -0.25 6.00
CA LEU A 4 -6.56 0.44 4.88
C LEU A 4 -5.30 1.17 5.31
N TYR A 5 -4.23 0.98 4.56
CA TYR A 5 -2.93 1.58 4.78
C TYR A 5 -2.62 2.56 3.64
N GLY A 6 -2.21 3.77 3.99
CA GLY A 6 -1.88 4.78 2.99
C GLY A 6 -1.63 6.14 3.60
N ILE A 7 -1.98 7.20 2.86
CA ILE A 7 -1.95 8.59 3.34
C ILE A 7 -3.31 9.23 3.09
N ALA A 8 -3.74 10.14 3.98
CA ALA A 8 -5.05 10.77 3.85
C ALA A 8 -5.21 11.56 2.53
N ASN A 9 -4.14 12.21 2.07
CA ASN A 9 -4.13 13.03 0.85
C ASN A 9 -3.72 12.23 -0.39
N CYS A 10 -4.34 11.07 -0.61
CA CYS A 10 -4.19 10.28 -1.84
C CYS A 10 -5.57 9.96 -2.40
N ASP A 11 -5.83 10.32 -3.66
CA ASP A 11 -7.16 10.18 -4.25
C ASP A 11 -7.61 8.72 -4.34
N THR A 12 -6.71 7.79 -4.63
CA THR A 12 -7.00 6.35 -4.63
C THR A 12 -7.40 5.84 -3.24
N VAL A 13 -6.77 6.36 -2.18
CA VAL A 13 -7.14 6.02 -0.79
C VAL A 13 -8.50 6.61 -0.43
N LYS A 14 -8.77 7.87 -0.82
CA LYS A 14 -10.08 8.51 -0.62
C LYS A 14 -11.20 7.72 -1.31
N LYS A 15 -10.99 7.32 -2.56
CA LYS A 15 -11.94 6.48 -3.33
C LYS A 15 -12.19 5.13 -2.65
N ALA A 16 -11.15 4.45 -2.20
CA ALA A 16 -11.29 3.19 -1.47
C ALA A 16 -12.10 3.33 -0.18
N ARG A 17 -11.84 4.39 0.61
CA ARG A 17 -12.60 4.67 1.84
C ARG A 17 -14.06 5.01 1.53
N ALA A 18 -14.31 5.83 0.51
CA ALA A 18 -15.66 6.20 0.08
C ALA A 18 -16.45 4.97 -0.40
N SER A 19 -15.80 4.05 -1.14
CA SER A 19 -16.43 2.80 -1.60
C SER A 19 -16.85 1.92 -0.42
N LEU A 20 -16.00 1.75 0.60
CA LEU A 20 -16.35 0.98 1.79
C LEU A 20 -17.48 1.65 2.59
N GLN A 21 -17.44 2.98 2.71
CA GLN A 21 -18.52 3.73 3.36
C GLN A 21 -19.86 3.59 2.63
N ALA A 22 -19.85 3.62 1.29
CA ALA A 22 -21.05 3.43 0.47
C ALA A 22 -21.67 2.03 0.63
N GLN A 23 -20.86 1.03 1.00
CA GLN A 23 -21.31 -0.32 1.34
C GLN A 23 -21.68 -0.47 2.84
N SER A 24 -21.71 0.63 3.59
CA SER A 24 -21.92 0.64 5.05
C SER A 24 -20.91 -0.24 5.80
N ARG A 25 -19.69 -0.38 5.26
CA ARG A 25 -18.60 -1.14 5.90
C ARG A 25 -17.69 -0.21 6.67
N GLU A 26 -17.62 -0.43 7.98
CA GLU A 26 -16.60 0.18 8.81
C GLU A 26 -15.21 -0.30 8.37
N ALA A 27 -14.25 0.61 8.37
CA ALA A 27 -12.89 0.32 7.99
C ALA A 27 -11.90 1.16 8.79
N ARG A 28 -10.85 0.51 9.31
CA ARG A 28 -9.79 1.21 10.01
C ARG A 28 -8.82 1.82 9.00
N PHE A 29 -8.37 3.05 9.24
CA PHE A 29 -7.36 3.71 8.41
C PHE A 29 -6.06 3.90 9.18
N HIS A 30 -4.95 3.41 8.62
CA HIS A 30 -3.59 3.60 9.11
C HIS A 30 -2.84 4.58 8.19
N ASP A 31 -2.51 5.76 8.73
CA ASP A 31 -1.83 6.80 7.98
C ASP A 31 -0.31 6.69 8.14
N PHE A 32 0.38 6.37 7.05
CA PHE A 32 1.84 6.28 6.99
C PHE A 32 2.56 7.57 7.40
N LYS A 33 1.96 8.74 7.17
CA LYS A 33 2.58 10.02 7.57
C LYS A 33 2.53 10.24 9.08
N LYS A 34 1.53 9.67 9.77
CA LYS A 34 1.33 9.86 11.21
C LYS A 34 1.94 8.74 12.03
N ALA A 35 1.79 7.50 11.57
CA ALA A 35 2.15 6.30 12.32
C ALA A 35 3.31 5.51 11.69
N GLY A 36 3.87 5.98 10.57
CA GLY A 36 4.89 5.24 9.82
C GLY A 36 4.35 3.99 9.14
N VAL A 37 5.24 3.26 8.47
CA VAL A 37 4.92 1.95 7.87
C VAL A 37 5.23 0.86 8.90
N PRO A 38 4.26 0.02 9.28
CA PRO A 38 4.50 -1.09 10.18
C PRO A 38 5.37 -2.15 9.50
N ALA A 39 6.56 -2.39 10.04
CA ALA A 39 7.57 -3.26 9.42
C ALA A 39 7.14 -4.73 9.39
N ASP A 40 6.45 -5.20 10.43
CA ASP A 40 5.87 -6.55 10.53
C ASP A 40 4.80 -6.77 9.46
N ARG A 41 3.94 -5.77 9.24
CA ARG A 41 2.91 -5.84 8.20
C ARG A 41 3.51 -5.79 6.81
N LEU A 42 4.56 -4.99 6.60
CA LEU A 42 5.23 -4.92 5.30
C LEU A 42 5.79 -6.29 4.87
N ASP A 43 6.32 -7.08 5.81
CA ASP A 43 6.72 -8.47 5.52
C ASP A 43 5.54 -9.33 5.08
N ALA A 44 4.42 -9.25 5.81
CA ALA A 44 3.21 -9.99 5.47
C ALA A 44 2.66 -9.59 4.09
N TRP A 45 2.70 -8.29 3.75
CA TRP A 45 2.28 -7.83 2.43
C TRP A 45 3.20 -8.36 1.34
N ILE A 46 4.51 -8.29 1.53
CA ILE A 46 5.50 -8.81 0.57
C ILE A 46 5.26 -10.29 0.32
N ALA A 47 5.04 -11.07 1.39
CA ALA A 47 4.73 -12.49 1.29
C ALA A 47 3.42 -12.78 0.55
N ALA A 48 2.40 -11.93 0.73
CA ALA A 48 1.07 -12.16 0.15
C ALA A 48 0.95 -11.75 -1.32
N VAL A 49 1.58 -10.65 -1.73
CA VAL A 49 1.36 -10.05 -3.07
C VAL A 49 2.63 -9.80 -3.88
N GLY A 50 3.80 -10.06 -3.31
CA GLY A 50 5.10 -9.75 -3.92
C GLY A 50 5.50 -8.29 -3.76
N TRP A 51 6.80 -8.06 -3.61
CA TRP A 51 7.35 -6.72 -3.43
C TRP A 51 7.24 -5.88 -4.71
N GLU A 52 7.27 -6.49 -5.90
CA GLU A 52 7.13 -5.79 -7.19
C GLU A 52 5.75 -5.15 -7.35
N ARG A 53 4.72 -5.80 -6.80
CA ARG A 53 3.35 -5.27 -6.83
C ARG A 53 3.14 -4.16 -5.80
N LEU A 54 3.80 -4.27 -4.64
CA LEU A 54 3.77 -3.26 -3.58
C LEU A 54 4.56 -2.01 -3.93
N LEU A 55 5.69 -2.16 -4.60
CA LEU A 55 6.55 -1.04 -5.00
C LEU A 55 5.95 -0.30 -6.20
N ASN A 56 5.63 0.98 -6.03
CA ASN A 56 5.10 1.81 -7.09
C ASN A 56 6.21 2.35 -8.02
N ARG A 57 6.77 1.49 -8.86
CA ARG A 57 7.77 1.87 -9.88
C ARG A 57 7.23 2.86 -10.93
N LYS A 58 5.91 2.98 -11.07
CA LYS A 58 5.25 3.94 -11.96
C LYS A 58 4.91 5.27 -11.26
N GLY A 59 5.23 5.41 -9.98
CA GLY A 59 4.95 6.61 -9.18
C GLY A 59 5.96 7.72 -9.42
N THR A 60 5.58 8.96 -9.10
CA THR A 60 6.48 10.12 -9.17
C THR A 60 7.64 9.98 -8.19
N THR A 61 7.39 9.52 -6.96
CA THR A 61 8.43 9.30 -5.95
C THR A 61 9.51 8.34 -6.44
N TRP A 62 9.13 7.23 -7.07
CA TRP A 62 10.11 6.29 -7.66
C TRP A 62 10.96 6.96 -8.74
N ARG A 63 10.32 7.69 -9.67
CA ARG A 63 11.04 8.38 -10.75
C ARG A 63 11.98 9.49 -10.25
N GLN A 64 11.71 10.05 -9.08
CA GLN A 64 12.52 11.08 -8.43
C GLN A 64 13.70 10.51 -7.61
N LEU A 65 13.73 9.20 -7.38
CA LEU A 65 14.90 8.56 -6.77
C LEU A 65 16.11 8.72 -7.68
N ASP A 66 17.28 8.88 -7.08
CA ASP A 66 18.53 8.82 -7.83
C ASP A 66 18.69 7.43 -8.49
N PRO A 67 19.44 7.35 -9.61
CA PRO A 67 19.60 6.08 -10.33
C PRO A 67 20.16 4.95 -9.46
N ALA A 68 21.05 5.23 -8.50
CA ALA A 68 21.64 4.21 -7.65
C ALA A 68 20.62 3.63 -6.67
N SER A 69 19.74 4.46 -6.11
CA SER A 69 18.62 4.00 -5.29
C SER A 69 17.64 3.11 -6.07
N GLN A 70 17.41 3.40 -7.36
CA GLN A 70 16.54 2.56 -8.20
C GLN A 70 17.18 1.22 -8.52
N THR A 71 18.47 1.19 -8.89
CA THR A 71 19.19 -0.05 -9.25
C THR A 71 19.51 -0.91 -8.04
N ALA A 72 19.62 -0.33 -6.84
CA ALA A 72 19.81 -1.07 -5.60
C ALA A 72 18.62 -1.96 -5.21
N VAL A 73 17.44 -1.77 -5.83
CA VAL A 73 16.26 -2.61 -5.57
C VAL A 73 16.23 -3.81 -6.49
N THR A 74 16.79 -4.91 -6.01
CA THR A 74 16.95 -6.17 -6.77
C THR A 74 16.13 -7.32 -6.21
N ASP A 75 15.64 -7.23 -4.98
CA ASP A 75 14.95 -8.29 -4.27
C ASP A 75 13.98 -7.75 -3.20
N ALA A 76 13.30 -8.65 -2.49
CA ALA A 76 12.36 -8.28 -1.43
C ALA A 76 13.03 -7.52 -0.27
N VAL A 77 14.29 -7.84 0.06
CA VAL A 77 15.02 -7.24 1.19
C VAL A 77 15.37 -5.79 0.90
N SER A 78 15.94 -5.53 -0.27
CA SER A 78 16.27 -4.18 -0.76
C SER A 78 15.01 -3.35 -0.98
N ALA A 79 13.94 -3.94 -1.54
CA ALA A 79 12.65 -3.28 -1.71
C ALA A 79 12.02 -2.89 -0.37
N LYS A 80 12.03 -3.79 0.62
CA LYS A 80 11.55 -3.51 1.98
C LYS A 80 12.30 -2.35 2.61
N ARG A 81 13.65 -2.36 2.53
CA ARG A 81 14.50 -1.28 3.07
C ARG A 81 14.10 0.08 2.48
N LEU A 82 13.92 0.14 1.16
CA LEU A 82 13.46 1.36 0.50
C LEU A 82 12.05 1.76 0.94
N MET A 83 11.10 0.83 1.02
CA MET A 83 9.72 1.11 1.41
C MET A 83 9.59 1.63 2.85
N LEU A 84 10.42 1.13 3.77
CA LEU A 84 10.50 1.65 5.14
C LEU A 84 11.12 3.06 5.19
N ALA A 85 12.20 3.28 4.43
CA ALA A 85 12.86 4.59 4.38
C ALA A 85 12.01 5.65 3.67
N GLN A 86 11.28 5.26 2.63
CA GLN A 86 10.46 6.15 1.81
C GLN A 86 9.06 5.58 1.56
N PRO A 87 8.14 5.66 2.55
CA PRO A 87 6.78 5.11 2.45
C PRO A 87 5.96 5.55 1.22
N SER A 88 6.31 6.70 0.63
CA SER A 88 5.66 7.21 -0.59
C SER A 88 5.92 6.35 -1.83
N VAL A 89 6.94 5.49 -1.84
CA VAL A 89 7.16 4.51 -2.92
C VAL A 89 6.22 3.31 -2.83
N ILE A 90 5.50 3.13 -1.72
CA ILE A 90 4.52 2.05 -1.57
C ILE A 90 3.27 2.40 -2.37
N LYS A 91 2.74 1.44 -3.11
CA LYS A 91 1.47 1.55 -3.83
C LYS A 91 0.32 1.55 -2.82
N ARG A 92 -0.62 2.48 -3.00
CA ARG A 92 -1.68 2.76 -2.03
C ARG A 92 -3.07 2.71 -2.68
N PRO A 93 -4.11 2.34 -1.93
CA PRO A 93 -4.04 1.75 -0.58
C PRO A 93 -3.46 0.33 -0.61
N VAL A 94 -2.88 -0.11 0.50
CA VAL A 94 -2.81 -1.55 0.82
C VAL A 94 -3.99 -1.85 1.74
N VAL A 95 -4.71 -2.95 1.50
CA VAL A 95 -5.88 -3.32 2.31
C VAL A 95 -5.74 -4.73 2.84
N GLU A 96 -5.81 -4.86 4.16
CA GLU A 96 -5.97 -6.15 4.85
C GLU A 96 -7.46 -6.40 5.06
N TRP A 97 -7.98 -7.47 4.47
CA TRP A 97 -9.39 -7.84 4.56
C TRP A 97 -9.63 -8.82 5.72
N PRO A 98 -10.85 -8.88 6.28
CA PRO A 98 -11.15 -9.77 7.41
C PRO A 98 -10.89 -11.25 7.15
N ALA A 99 -11.06 -11.69 5.90
CA ALA A 99 -10.81 -13.07 5.47
C ALA A 99 -9.31 -13.36 5.20
N GLY A 100 -8.39 -12.46 5.58
CA GLY A 100 -6.95 -12.62 5.41
C GLY A 100 -6.40 -12.23 4.04
N ALA A 101 -7.28 -11.91 3.07
CA ALA A 101 -6.82 -11.40 1.78
C ALA A 101 -6.11 -10.06 1.93
N ILE A 102 -5.06 -9.85 1.13
CA ILE A 102 -4.33 -8.57 1.03
C ILE A 102 -4.44 -8.06 -0.40
N THR A 103 -4.92 -6.84 -0.58
CA THR A 103 -4.98 -6.19 -1.90
C THR A 103 -4.16 -4.91 -1.94
N VAL A 104 -3.72 -4.54 -3.15
CA VAL A 104 -2.90 -3.35 -3.40
C VAL A 104 -3.52 -2.54 -4.53
N GLY A 105 -3.75 -1.26 -4.25
CA GLY A 105 -4.48 -0.35 -5.11
C GLY A 105 -5.99 -0.39 -4.85
N PHE A 106 -6.72 0.33 -5.67
CA PHE A 106 -8.18 0.37 -5.64
C PHE A 106 -8.72 -0.02 -7.02
N SER A 107 -9.74 -0.86 -7.01
CA SER A 107 -10.58 -1.19 -8.15
C SER A 107 -12.01 -1.26 -7.64
N GLU A 108 -12.92 -0.51 -8.27
CA GLU A 108 -14.33 -0.49 -7.87
C GLU A 108 -14.94 -1.89 -7.94
N ALA A 109 -14.66 -2.63 -9.02
CA ALA A 109 -15.15 -4.00 -9.20
C ALA A 109 -14.63 -4.96 -8.12
N ASP A 110 -13.33 -4.88 -7.77
CA ASP A 110 -12.76 -5.73 -6.71
C ASP A 110 -13.31 -5.38 -5.34
N PHE A 111 -13.52 -4.09 -5.05
CA PHE A 111 -14.07 -3.63 -3.76
C PHE A 111 -15.56 -3.95 -3.62
N ALA A 112 -16.33 -3.93 -4.71
CA ALA A 112 -17.75 -4.27 -4.70
C ALA A 112 -17.99 -5.78 -4.55
N ALA A 113 -17.06 -6.63 -5.00
CA ALA A 113 -17.16 -8.08 -4.90
C ALA A 113 -16.74 -8.66 -3.54
N ARG A 114 -16.24 -7.83 -2.62
CA ARG A 114 -15.65 -8.24 -1.33
C ARG A 114 -16.60 -8.04 -0.17
#